data_AF-W1Y910-F1
#
_entry.id   AF-W1Y910-F1
#
_cell.length_a   1.000
_cell.length_b   1.000
_cell.length_c   1.000
_cell.angle_alpha   90.00
_cell.angle_beta   90.00
_cell.angle_gamma   90.00
#
_symmetry.space_group_name_H-M   'P 1'
#
loop_
_entity.id
_entity.type
_entity.pdbx_description
1 polymer ?
#
loop_
_entity_poly.entity_id
_entity_poly.type
_entity_poly.pdbx_seq_one_letter_code
_entity_poly.pdbx_strand_id
1 'polypeptide(L)' 'SNVQLLDPSTNEPTKVAFKIEDGKKVRVSKKSGNVLG' A
#
# COMPACT_ATOMS: atom_id res chain seq x y z
N SER A 1 9.29 -7.58 14.73
CA SER A 1 9.33 -6.91 13.41
C SER A 1 8.49 -5.65 13.45
N ASN A 2 9.10 -4.46 13.49
CA ASN A 2 8.40 -3.16 13.56
C ASN A 2 8.57 -2.36 12.25
N VAL A 3 8.50 -3.03 11.10
CA VAL A 3 8.70 -2.38 9.79
C VAL A 3 7.35 -2.17 9.12
N GLN A 4 7.07 -0.93 8.72
CA GLN A 4 5.89 -0.54 7.95
C GLN A 4 6.36 0.03 6.61
N LEU A 5 5.62 -0.22 5.52
CA LEU A 5 5.94 0.39 4.24
C LEU A 5 5.60 1.87 4.27
N LEU A 6 6.53 2.69 3.77
CA LEU A 6 6.23 4.09 3.50
C LEU A 6 5.37 4.21 2.25
N ASP A 7 4.37 5.07 2.34
CA ASP A 7 3.58 5.46 1.18
C ASP A 7 4.37 6.47 0.34
N PRO A 8 4.65 6.21 -0.95
CA PRO A 8 5.40 7.14 -1.79
C PRO A 8 4.69 8.49 -1.97
N SER A 9 3.40 8.56 -1.69
CA SER A 9 2.57 9.76 -1.88
C SER A 9 2.66 10.73 -0.72
N THR A 10 2.78 10.21 0.51
CA THR A 10 2.79 11.03 1.74
C THR A 10 4.10 10.90 2.52
N ASN A 11 4.97 9.99 2.12
CA ASN A 11 6.23 9.64 2.80
C ASN A 11 6.01 9.29 4.28
N GLU A 12 4.83 8.79 4.62
CA GLU A 12 4.46 8.35 5.96
C GLU A 12 4.32 6.82 5.98
N PRO A 13 4.58 6.19 7.13
CA PRO A 13 4.33 4.77 7.29
C PRO A 13 2.83 4.49 7.15
N THR A 14 2.47 3.55 6.28
CA THR A 14 1.08 3.18 6.03
C THR A 14 0.85 1.69 6.18
N LYS A 15 -0.38 1.33 6.55
CA LYS A 15 -0.82 -0.06 6.52
C LYS A 15 -1.10 -0.47 5.08
N VAL A 16 -0.58 -1.61 4.70
CA VAL A 16 -0.79 -2.21 3.39
C VAL A 16 -2.10 -2.99 3.41
N ALA A 17 -2.92 -2.80 2.39
CA ALA A 17 -4.05 -3.65 2.05
C ALA A 17 -3.75 -4.38 0.74
N PHE A 18 -4.43 -5.50 0.50
CA PHE A 18 -4.35 -6.20 -0.77
C PHE A 18 -5.68 -6.01 -1.49
N LYS A 19 -5.63 -5.56 -2.74
CA LYS A 19 -6.78 -5.45 -3.62
C LYS A 19 -6.53 -6.28 -4.86
N ILE A 20 -7.60 -6.82 -5.44
CA ILE A 20 -7.53 -7.52 -6.72
C ILE A 20 -8.06 -6.53 -7.75
N GLU A 21 -7.17 -6.00 -8.56
CA GLU A 21 -7.53 -5.23 -9.77
C GLU A 21 -7.07 -6.03 -10.98
N ASP A 22 -7.98 -6.23 -11.92
CA ASP A 22 -7.77 -7.00 -13.16
C ASP A 22 -7.20 -8.41 -12.96
N GLY A 23 -7.63 -9.09 -11.89
CA GLY A 23 -7.22 -10.46 -11.57
C GLY A 23 -5.81 -10.58 -10.97
N LYS A 24 -5.09 -9.46 -10.75
CA LYS A 24 -3.79 -9.44 -10.08
C LYS A 24 -3.92 -8.89 -8.66
N LYS A 25 -3.23 -9.55 -7.72
CA LYS A 25 -3.11 -9.05 -6.34
C LYS A 25 -2.14 -7.88 -6.32
N VAL A 26 -2.66 -6.69 -6.10
CA VAL A 26 -1.88 -5.47 -5.91
C VAL A 26 -1.86 -5.08 -4.43
N ARG A 27 -0.72 -4.59 -3.96
CA ARG A 27 -0.60 -3.97 -2.65
C ARG A 27 -1.04 -2.51 -2.79
N VAL A 28 -1.88 -2.06 -1.88
CA VAL A 28 -2.39 -0.70 -1.83
C VAL A 28 -2.17 -0.12 -0.46
N SER A 29 -1.79 1.15 -0.40
CA SER A 29 -1.77 1.94 0.82
C SER A 29 -3.20 2.10 1.32
N LYS A 30 -3.48 1.72 2.57
CA LYS A 30 -4.80 1.94 3.18
C LYS A 30 -5.09 3.42 3.47
N LYS A 31 -4.06 4.27 3.48
CA LYS A 31 -4.17 5.69 3.85
C LYS A 31 -4.46 6.57 2.63
N SER A 32 -3.73 6.36 1.54
CA SER A 32 -3.90 7.13 0.28
C SER A 32 -4.67 6.39 -0.79
N GLY A 33 -4.82 5.06 -0.68
CA GLY A 33 -5.34 4.23 -1.76
C GLY A 33 -4.33 3.99 -2.90
N ASN A 34 -3.11 4.53 -2.81
CA ASN A 34 -2.12 4.36 -3.87
C ASN A 34 -1.58 2.94 -3.93
N VAL A 35 -1.38 2.48 -5.15
CA VAL A 35 -0.77 1.18 -5.41
C VAL A 35 0.71 1.25 -5.00
N LEU A 36 1.05 0.44 -4.01
CA LEU A 36 2.42 0.20 -3.60
C LEU A 36 2.99 -0.82 -4.59
N GLY A 37 3.43 -0.30 -5.74
CA GLY A 37 4.12 -1.05 -6.79
C GLY A 37 5.28 -1.86 -6.23
#